data_AF-A0A259EVA8-F1
#
_entry.id   AF-A0A259EVA8-F1
#
_cell.length_a   1.000
_cell.length_b   1.000
_cell.length_c   1.000
_cell.angle_alpha   90.00
_cell.angle_beta   90.00
_cell.angle_gamma   90.00
#
_symmetry.space_group_name_H-M   'P 1'
#
loop_
_entity.id
_entity.type
_entity.pdbx_description
1 polymer ?
#
loop_
_entity_poly.entity_id
_entity_poly.type
_entity_poly.pdbx_seq_one_letter_code
_entity_poly.pdbx_strand_id
1 'polypeptide(L)' 'VAYCRGPFCLMAIEAVEYLNKEGFHAIRLEDGVAEWRAQGLPVEIAE' A
#
# COMPACT_ATOMS: atom_id res chain seq x y z
N VAL A 1 0.44 5.87 -4.54
CA VAL A 1 1.04 4.99 -3.51
C VAL A 1 0.21 3.71 -3.44
N ALA A 2 0.83 2.54 -3.44
CA ALA A 2 0.13 1.26 -3.26
C ALA A 2 0.60 0.56 -1.98
N TYR A 3 -0.32 -0.09 -1.27
CA TYR A 3 -0.08 -0.83 -0.04
C TYR A 3 -0.93 -2.10 -0.02
N CYS A 4 -0.60 -3.04 0.86
CA CYS A 4 -1.33 -4.29 1.03
C CYS A 4 -1.33 -4.68 2.52
N ARG A 5 -0.91 -5.91 2.85
CA ARG A 5 -0.88 -6.47 4.21
C ARG A 5 0.48 -6.32 4.88
N GLY A 6 1.45 -5.68 4.22
CA GLY A 6 2.81 -5.53 4.71
C GLY A 6 3.87 -5.94 3.66
N PRO A 7 5.13 -6.08 4.08
CA PRO A 7 6.30 -6.08 3.19
C PRO A 7 6.38 -7.30 2.26
N PHE A 8 5.76 -8.43 2.62
CA PHE A 8 5.80 -9.66 1.83
C PHE A 8 4.64 -9.81 0.85
N CYS A 9 3.77 -8.80 0.72
CA CYS A 9 2.66 -8.88 -0.22
C CYS A 9 3.09 -8.53 -1.64
N LEU A 10 3.04 -9.52 -2.54
CA LEU A 10 3.35 -9.34 -3.96
C LEU A 10 2.40 -8.38 -4.68
N MET A 11 1.12 -8.34 -4.30
CA MET A 11 0.12 -7.50 -4.98
C MET A 11 0.46 -6.01 -4.94
N ALA A 12 1.08 -5.51 -3.86
CA ALA A 12 1.49 -4.11 -3.79
C ALA A 12 2.61 -3.79 -4.79
N ILE A 13 3.50 -4.76 -5.06
CA ILE A 13 4.56 -4.64 -6.07
C ILE A 13 3.94 -4.61 -7.46
N GLU A 14 3.07 -5.59 -7.77
CA GLU A 14 2.37 -5.68 -9.05
C GLU A 14 1.53 -4.44 -9.35
N ALA A 15 0.85 -3.88 -8.33
CA ALA A 15 0.09 -2.65 -8.46
C ALA A 15 0.97 -1.43 -8.80
N VAL A 16 2.16 -1.31 -8.19
CA VAL A 16 3.11 -0.24 -8.53
C VAL A 16 3.61 -0.40 -9.97
N GLU A 17 3.97 -1.61 -10.38
CA GLU A 17 4.42 -1.88 -11.75
C GLU A 17 3.33 -1.54 -12.77
N TYR A 18 2.08 -1.93 -12.49
CA TYR A 18 0.93 -1.59 -13.34
C TYR A 18 0.73 -0.08 -13.45
N LEU A 19 0.66 0.63 -12.31
CA LEU A 19 0.44 2.08 -12.31
C LEU A 19 1.58 2.85 -12.99
N ASN A 20 2.83 2.42 -12.82
CA ASN A 20 3.96 3.04 -13.52
C ASN A 20 3.89 2.82 -15.05
N LYS A 21 3.40 1.66 -15.51
CA LYS A 21 3.18 1.41 -16.96
C LYS A 21 2.09 2.31 -17.54
N GLU A 22 1.06 2.64 -16.77
CA GLU A 22 0.00 3.58 -17.15
C GLU A 22 0.46 5.06 -17.09
N GLY A 23 1.71 5.32 -16.70
CA GLY A 23 2.30 6.67 -16.66
C GLY A 23 2.08 7.43 -15.34
N PHE A 24 1.56 6.78 -14.30
CA PHE A 24 1.50 7.37 -12.96
C PHE A 24 2.86 7.29 -12.27
N HIS A 25 3.16 8.23 -11.39
CA HIS A 25 4.27 8.08 -10.44
C HIS A 25 3.81 7.26 -9.23
N ALA A 26 4.00 5.94 -9.28
CA ALA A 26 3.59 5.04 -8.21
C ALA A 26 4.78 4.57 -7.37
N ILE A 27 4.58 4.59 -6.04
CA ILE A 27 5.52 4.07 -5.04
C ILE A 27 4.81 3.07 -4.13
N ARG A 28 5.57 2.11 -3.59
CA ARG A 28 5.08 1.12 -2.63
C ARG A 28 5.25 1.66 -1.21
N LEU A 29 4.22 1.53 -0.40
CA LEU A 29 4.34 1.63 1.06
C LEU A 29 4.66 0.22 1.60
N GLU A 30 5.75 0.08 2.34
CA GLU A 30 6.18 -1.22 2.86
C GLU A 30 5.26 -1.74 3.98
N ASP A 31 4.84 -0.82 4.84
CA ASP A 31 3.92 -1.07 5.94
C ASP A 31 2.50 -1.32 5.42
N GLY A 32 1.79 -2.24 6.08
CA GLY A 32 0.38 -2.48 5.87
C GLY A 32 -0.49 -1.67 6.84
N VAL A 33 -1.80 -1.90 6.76
CA VAL A 33 -2.79 -1.25 7.64
C VAL A 33 -2.56 -1.59 9.12
N ALA A 34 -2.04 -2.79 9.41
CA ALA A 34 -1.76 -3.23 10.78
C ALA A 34 -0.63 -2.40 11.40
N GLU A 35 0.48 -2.23 10.69
CA GLU A 35 1.61 -1.42 11.11
C GLU A 35 1.23 0.06 11.20
N TRP A 36 0.46 0.56 10.22
CA TRP A 36 -0.08 1.92 10.22
C TRP A 36 -0.90 2.21 11.49
N ARG A 37 -1.83 1.31 11.84
CA ARG A 37 -2.61 1.43 13.08
C ARG A 37 -1.74 1.31 14.33
N ALA A 38 -0.73 0.44 14.34
CA ALA A 38 0.18 0.26 15.48
C ALA A 38 1.01 1.52 15.76
N GLN A 39 1.27 2.34 14.74
CA GLN A 39 1.91 3.66 14.87
C GLN A 39 0.96 4.76 15.38
N GLY A 40 -0.31 4.44 15.65
CA GLY A 40 -1.33 5.40 16.12
C GLY A 40 -1.88 6.30 15.02
N LEU A 41 -1.67 5.95 13.74
CA LEU A 41 -2.20 6.71 12.60
C LEU A 41 -3.68 6.36 12.36
N PRO A 42 -4.49 7.32 11.87
CA PRO A 42 -5.92 7.10 11.66
C PRO A 42 -6.18 6.08 10.55
N VAL A 43 -7.23 5.27 10.73
CA VAL A 43 -7.75 4.32 9.74
C VAL A 43 -9.26 4.48 9.71
N GLU A 44 -9.80 4.78 8.53
CA GLU A 44 -11.24 4.78 8.30
C GLU A 44 -11.73 3.36 8.04
N ILE A 45 -12.93 3.05 8.52
CA ILE A 45 -13.60 1.77 8.29
C ILE A 45 -14.83 2.09 7.44
N ALA A 46 -14.98 1.40 6.31
CA ALA A 46 -16.19 1.53 5.50
C ALA A 46 -17.34 0.78 6.20
N GLU A 47 -18.49 1.45 6.36
CA GLU A 47 -19.77 0.84 6.75
C GLU A 47 -20.44 0.12 5.57
#